data_AF-A0A536BDG8-F1
#
_entry.id   AF-A0A536BDG8-F1
#
_cell.length_a   1.000
_cell.length_b   1.000
_cell.length_c   1.000
_cell.angle_alpha   90.00
_cell.angle_beta   90.00
_cell.angle_gamma   90.00
#
_symmetry.space_group_name_H-M   'P 1'
#
loop_
_entity.id
_entity.type
_entity.pdbx_description
1 polymer ?
#
loop_
_entity_poly.entity_id
_entity_poly.type
_entity_poly.pdbx_seq_one_letter_code
_entity_poly.pdbx_strand_id
1 'polypeptide(L)'
;MTQTLLELLDGLPARDRLEAWWNAPIGSLDAHGLPSSALPVFAVWLARRARRPVLALVPDPEGSFQEAGAWFRDDVRTVVFPAVETLPFDRLAPDEETVRRRLEAIDALGAGEPVVCFTSWTAMTRPTLAQQSLRRWGFTLEPGQTYTVDDLVRRLTTLGYRREALVQGRGEFSQRGGILDCFPPDRRRPLRSEFFGDELESLREFEVESQGSVGDIASARILPAAEIMLTPEAVAGADGPLREIDFSRTLPEVRDQWLTDIERVRSGAYFDGIEGFQAYLDPSQPTLFDHLPQDALILSLDGRRSLTQAEQREQELQELVAVEIERGELPHGLRPGLVSIASLRQAAGGWRRLEVARGAELGS
;
A
#
# COMPACT_ATOMS: atom_id res chain seq x y z
N MET A 1 2.86 5.31 42.16
CA MET A 1 2.45 5.15 40.76
C MET A 1 3.73 5.03 39.95
N THR A 2 3.91 3.95 39.21
CA THR A 2 5.09 3.74 38.37
C THR A 2 4.80 4.40 37.02
N GLN A 3 5.61 5.39 36.63
CA GLN A 3 5.48 6.02 35.32
C GLN A 3 6.08 5.11 34.24
N THR A 4 5.51 5.11 33.05
CA THR A 4 6.11 4.46 31.88
C THR A 4 7.33 5.25 31.40
N LEU A 5 8.22 4.61 30.63
CA LEU A 5 9.37 5.31 30.03
C LEU A 5 8.90 6.48 29.13
N LEU A 6 7.78 6.32 28.43
CA LEU A 6 7.19 7.37 27.60
C LEU A 6 6.70 8.57 28.43
N GLU A 7 6.10 8.32 29.59
CA GLU A 7 5.70 9.39 30.53
C GLU A 7 6.91 10.10 31.14
N LEU A 8 8.05 9.40 31.27
CA LEU A 8 9.30 10.03 31.70
C LEU A 8 9.95 10.86 30.58
N LEU A 9 9.83 10.43 29.31
CA LEU A 9 10.26 11.25 28.16
C LEU A 9 9.49 12.57 28.08
N ASP A 10 8.21 12.57 28.47
CA ASP A 10 7.41 13.79 28.55
C ASP A 10 7.96 14.80 29.58
N GLY A 11 8.79 14.38 30.53
CA GLY A 11 9.42 15.26 31.51
C GLY A 11 10.75 15.89 31.07
N LEU A 12 11.29 15.53 29.90
CA LEU A 12 12.61 15.99 29.46
C LEU A 12 12.57 17.43 28.89
N PRO A 13 13.52 18.33 29.24
CA PRO A 13 13.56 19.69 28.69
C PRO A 13 13.71 19.77 27.16
N ALA A 14 14.34 18.77 26.55
CA ALA A 14 14.47 18.69 25.08
C ALA A 14 13.13 18.54 24.35
N ARG A 15 12.06 18.17 25.08
CA ARG A 15 10.69 18.12 24.59
C ARG A 15 10.23 19.45 24.02
N ASP A 16 10.56 20.58 24.66
CA ASP A 16 10.11 21.90 24.22
C ASP A 16 10.62 22.23 22.81
N ARG A 17 11.81 21.72 22.46
CA ARG A 17 12.39 21.90 21.12
C ARG A 17 11.68 21.03 20.07
N LEU A 18 11.35 19.78 20.40
CA LEU A 18 10.54 18.92 19.52
C LEU A 18 9.13 19.49 19.34
N GLU A 19 8.57 20.05 20.42
CA GLU A 19 7.27 20.70 20.41
C GLU A 19 7.24 21.97 19.57
N ALA A 20 8.27 22.79 19.69
CA ALA A 20 8.43 23.96 18.84
C ALA A 20 8.55 23.54 17.36
N TRP A 21 9.31 22.49 17.06
CA TRP A 21 9.51 22.01 15.69
C TRP A 21 8.21 21.51 15.04
N TRP A 22 7.45 20.60 15.68
CA TRP A 22 6.24 20.10 15.02
C TRP A 22 5.12 21.14 14.92
N ASN A 23 5.19 22.23 15.69
CA ASN A 23 4.25 23.35 15.61
C ASN A 23 4.72 24.47 14.66
N ALA A 24 5.98 24.44 14.21
CA ALA A 24 6.53 25.38 13.25
C ALA A 24 6.01 25.13 11.82
N PRO A 25 6.24 26.08 10.88
CA PRO A 25 6.14 25.81 9.45
C PRO A 25 7.02 24.61 9.02
N ILE A 26 6.80 24.11 7.81
CA ILE A 26 7.57 23.00 7.23
C ILE A 26 9.07 23.25 7.40
N GLY A 27 9.78 22.26 7.94
CA GLY A 27 11.21 22.35 8.22
C GLY A 27 11.80 21.01 8.69
N SER A 28 13.12 20.92 8.65
CA SER A 28 13.87 19.76 9.13
C SER A 28 14.50 20.01 10.49
N LEU A 29 14.56 18.97 11.32
CA LEU A 29 15.32 18.92 12.56
C LEU A 29 16.27 17.73 12.52
N ASP A 30 17.56 17.97 12.79
CA ASP A 30 18.56 16.92 12.87
C ASP A 30 18.79 16.52 14.33
N ALA A 31 18.89 15.21 14.58
CA ALA A 31 19.17 14.63 15.87
C ALA A 31 20.14 13.43 15.74
N HIS A 32 20.70 13.00 16.87
CA HIS A 32 21.53 11.81 16.95
C HIS A 32 21.33 11.10 18.28
N GLY A 33 21.88 9.89 18.38
CA GLY A 33 21.93 9.16 19.66
C GLY A 33 20.68 8.35 19.98
N LEU A 34 19.79 8.14 19.01
CA LEU A 34 18.71 7.16 19.11
C LEU A 34 19.21 5.81 18.57
N PRO A 35 19.33 4.75 19.40
CA PRO A 35 19.60 3.42 18.90
C PRO A 35 18.49 2.95 17.97
N SER A 36 18.82 2.14 16.95
CA SER A 36 17.82 1.66 15.99
C SER A 36 16.64 0.95 16.66
N SER A 37 16.88 0.16 17.71
CA SER A 37 15.84 -0.54 18.47
C SER A 37 14.94 0.38 19.30
N ALA A 38 15.37 1.62 19.58
CA ALA A 38 14.54 2.60 20.28
C ALA A 38 13.63 3.38 19.31
N LEU A 39 13.85 3.29 18.00
CA LEU A 39 13.11 4.05 17.02
C LEU A 39 11.62 3.68 16.94
N PRO A 40 11.21 2.40 16.94
CA PRO A 40 9.78 2.07 16.93
C PRO A 40 9.04 2.67 18.13
N VAL A 41 9.65 2.59 19.32
CA VAL A 41 9.15 3.20 20.56
C VAL A 41 9.05 4.71 20.44
N PHE A 42 10.09 5.36 19.93
CA PHE A 42 10.13 6.80 19.75
C PHE A 42 9.11 7.30 18.71
N ALA A 43 8.91 6.56 17.61
CA ALA A 43 7.92 6.89 16.58
C ALA A 43 6.50 6.86 17.15
N VAL A 44 6.17 5.85 17.96
CA VAL A 44 4.88 5.75 18.66
C VAL A 44 4.70 6.89 19.65
N TRP A 45 5.72 7.19 20.46
CA TRP A 45 5.69 8.34 21.36
C TRP A 45 5.45 9.66 20.61
N LEU A 46 6.16 9.87 19.49
CA LEU A 46 6.05 11.06 18.65
C LEU A 46 4.62 11.20 18.12
N ALA A 47 4.05 10.14 17.55
CA ALA A 47 2.69 10.14 17.01
C ALA A 47 1.65 10.44 18.09
N ARG A 48 1.76 9.77 19.25
CA ARG A 48 0.86 9.96 20.40
C ARG A 48 0.91 11.40 20.93
N ARG A 49 2.12 11.92 21.14
CA ARG A 49 2.32 13.23 21.78
C ARG A 49 1.96 14.37 20.83
N ALA A 50 2.34 14.26 19.56
CA ALA A 50 1.98 15.23 18.53
C ALA A 50 0.50 15.15 18.13
N ARG A 51 -0.15 13.99 18.36
CA ARG A 51 -1.49 13.63 17.87
C ARG A 51 -1.59 13.74 16.35
N ARG A 52 -0.58 13.20 15.67
CA ARG A 52 -0.41 13.30 14.22
C ARG A 52 0.12 11.98 13.66
N PRO A 53 -0.14 11.68 12.38
CA PRO A 53 0.52 10.57 11.71
C PRO A 53 2.03 10.77 11.62
N VAL A 54 2.76 9.67 11.78
CA VAL A 54 4.21 9.59 11.62
C VAL A 54 4.52 8.58 10.52
N LEU A 55 5.20 9.03 9.47
CA LEU A 55 5.82 8.16 8.47
C LEU A 55 7.27 7.90 8.88
N ALA A 56 7.57 6.68 9.32
CA ALA A 56 8.90 6.28 9.74
C ALA A 56 9.66 5.63 8.57
N LEU A 57 10.64 6.34 8.02
CA LEU A 57 11.57 5.85 6.99
C LEU A 57 12.71 5.09 7.65
N VAL A 58 12.68 3.76 7.52
CA VAL A 58 13.59 2.84 8.21
C VAL A 58 14.22 1.83 7.25
N PRO A 59 15.43 1.31 7.55
CA PRO A 59 16.04 0.26 6.75
C PRO A 59 15.25 -1.07 6.76
N ASP A 60 14.61 -1.40 7.88
CA ASP A 60 13.80 -2.61 8.07
C ASP A 60 12.39 -2.26 8.59
N PRO A 61 11.45 -1.99 7.67
CA PRO A 61 10.08 -1.64 8.03
C PRO A 61 9.35 -2.75 8.78
N GLU A 62 9.57 -4.01 8.38
CA GLU A 62 8.87 -5.16 8.93
C GLU A 62 9.32 -5.43 10.37
N GLY A 63 10.63 -5.47 10.63
CA GLY A 63 11.16 -5.62 11.98
C GLY A 63 10.73 -4.48 12.91
N SER A 64 10.73 -3.23 12.40
CA SER A 64 10.29 -2.05 13.17
C SER A 64 8.80 -2.13 13.52
N PHE A 65 7.96 -2.57 12.59
CA PHE A 65 6.54 -2.77 12.82
C PHE A 65 6.25 -3.87 13.85
N GLN A 66 6.94 -5.01 13.74
CA GLN A 66 6.81 -6.11 14.69
C GLN A 66 7.25 -5.69 16.11
N GLU A 67 8.36 -4.96 16.21
CA GLU A 67 8.83 -4.42 17.49
C GLU A 67 7.79 -3.44 18.07
N ALA A 68 7.29 -2.47 17.29
CA ALA A 68 6.26 -1.55 17.77
C ALA A 68 5.00 -2.30 18.25
N GLY A 69 4.52 -3.28 17.48
CA GLY A 69 3.34 -4.08 17.81
C GLY A 69 3.50 -5.00 19.03
N ALA A 70 4.73 -5.34 19.41
CA ALA A 70 5.02 -6.09 20.63
C ALA A 70 4.87 -5.22 21.90
N TRP A 71 5.18 -3.93 21.80
CA TRP A 71 5.20 -3.00 22.94
C TRP A 71 3.95 -2.11 23.05
N PHE A 72 3.25 -1.82 21.95
CA PHE A 72 2.22 -0.74 21.90
C PHE A 72 0.91 -1.15 21.17
N ARG A 73 0.25 -2.22 21.62
CA ARG A 73 -0.93 -2.76 20.92
C ARG A 73 -2.16 -1.83 20.87
N ASP A 74 -2.38 -1.04 21.92
CA ASP A 74 -3.64 -0.28 22.09
C ASP A 74 -3.43 1.24 22.21
N ASP A 75 -2.20 1.74 22.11
CA ASP A 75 -1.89 3.17 22.31
C ASP A 75 -2.04 3.99 21.03
N VAL A 76 -1.41 3.54 19.94
CA VAL A 76 -1.38 4.20 18.63
C VAL A 76 -1.42 3.11 17.58
N ARG A 77 -2.24 3.27 16.54
CA ARG A 77 -2.29 2.32 15.44
C ARG A 77 -0.91 2.28 14.75
N THR A 78 -0.35 1.09 14.60
CA THR A 78 0.88 0.88 13.83
C THR A 78 0.54 0.10 12.56
N VAL A 79 1.19 0.46 11.45
CA VAL A 79 1.06 -0.20 10.15
C VAL A 79 2.43 -0.27 9.49
N VAL A 80 2.58 -1.18 8.52
CA VAL A 80 3.77 -1.30 7.68
C VAL A 80 3.38 -1.16 6.23
N PHE A 81 4.15 -0.37 5.48
CA PHE A 81 4.07 -0.30 4.03
C PHE A 81 5.31 -0.99 3.44
N PRO A 82 5.23 -2.30 3.17
CA PRO A 82 6.38 -3.08 2.72
C PRO A 82 6.74 -2.81 1.27
N ALA A 83 7.99 -3.15 0.92
CA ALA A 83 8.42 -3.23 -0.46
C ALA A 83 7.80 -4.46 -1.12
N VAL A 84 7.47 -4.33 -2.41
CA VAL A 84 7.04 -5.46 -3.24
C VAL A 84 8.28 -6.13 -3.81
N GLU A 85 8.39 -7.44 -3.63
CA GLU A 85 9.58 -8.20 -4.04
C GLU A 85 9.64 -8.51 -5.54
N THR A 86 8.49 -8.54 -6.23
CA THR A 86 8.48 -8.72 -7.69
C THR A 86 9.16 -7.54 -8.38
N LEU A 87 9.84 -7.80 -9.48
CA LEU A 87 10.43 -6.77 -10.31
C LEU A 87 9.35 -6.15 -11.22
N PRO A 88 9.56 -4.93 -11.74
CA PRO A 88 8.77 -4.42 -12.85
C PRO A 88 8.78 -5.42 -14.01
N PHE A 89 7.60 -5.65 -14.58
CA PHE A 89 7.38 -6.58 -15.70
C PHE A 89 7.61 -8.06 -15.41
N ASP A 90 7.86 -8.45 -14.15
CA ASP A 90 7.75 -9.86 -13.76
C ASP A 90 6.33 -10.35 -14.05
N ARG A 91 6.22 -11.56 -14.58
CA ARG A 91 4.94 -12.26 -14.78
C ARG A 91 4.45 -12.98 -13.52
N LEU A 92 4.76 -12.42 -12.36
CA LEU A 92 4.36 -12.92 -11.06
C LEU A 92 3.50 -11.86 -10.38
N ALA A 93 2.38 -12.28 -9.82
CA ALA A 93 1.62 -11.43 -8.93
C ALA A 93 2.45 -11.13 -7.66
N PRO A 94 2.39 -9.91 -7.12
CA PRO A 94 2.86 -9.62 -5.79
C PRO A 94 2.22 -10.55 -4.75
N ASP A 95 2.96 -10.82 -3.68
CA ASP A 95 2.42 -11.51 -2.52
C ASP A 95 1.19 -10.76 -1.95
N GLU A 96 0.12 -11.52 -1.69
CA GLU A 96 -1.17 -10.97 -1.26
C GLU A 96 -1.10 -10.27 0.09
N GLU A 97 -0.31 -10.82 1.02
CA GLU A 97 -0.13 -10.23 2.34
C GLU A 97 0.61 -8.89 2.24
N THR A 98 1.55 -8.79 1.31
CA THR A 98 2.27 -7.54 0.99
C THR A 98 1.30 -6.48 0.43
N VAL A 99 0.49 -6.82 -0.57
CA VAL A 99 -0.53 -5.91 -1.14
C VAL A 99 -1.52 -5.49 -0.07
N ARG A 100 -1.99 -6.44 0.76
CA ARG A 100 -2.91 -6.19 1.86
C ARG A 100 -2.35 -5.18 2.86
N ARG A 101 -1.10 -5.36 3.30
CA ARG A 101 -0.43 -4.45 4.25
C ARG A 101 -0.26 -3.05 3.67
N ARG A 102 0.07 -2.97 2.38
CA ARG A 102 0.18 -1.68 1.67
C ARG A 102 -1.17 -0.95 1.60
N LEU A 103 -2.25 -1.66 1.26
CA LEU A 103 -3.62 -1.14 1.27
C LEU A 103 -4.07 -0.70 2.67
N GLU A 104 -3.77 -1.50 3.69
CA GLU A 104 -4.05 -1.15 5.10
C GLU A 104 -3.30 0.12 5.53
N ALA A 105 -2.04 0.26 5.13
CA ALA A 105 -1.23 1.43 5.48
C ALA A 105 -1.76 2.72 4.84
N ILE A 106 -2.16 2.70 3.56
CA ILE A 106 -2.72 3.89 2.90
C ILE A 106 -4.10 4.28 3.46
N ASP A 107 -4.95 3.31 3.82
CA ASP A 107 -6.24 3.59 4.48
C ASP A 107 -6.02 4.19 5.88
N ALA A 108 -5.10 3.63 6.67
CA ALA A 108 -4.78 4.11 8.01
C ALA A 108 -4.19 5.53 8.01
N LEU A 109 -3.29 5.85 7.07
CA LEU A 109 -2.74 7.20 6.90
C LEU A 109 -3.83 8.21 6.52
N GLY A 110 -4.77 7.79 5.67
CA GLY A 110 -5.86 8.62 5.18
C GLY A 110 -6.98 8.91 6.19
N ALA A 111 -7.00 8.22 7.34
CA ALA A 111 -8.02 8.40 8.38
C ALA A 111 -7.83 9.68 9.22
N GLY A 112 -6.61 10.25 9.24
CA GLY A 112 -6.30 11.46 10.02
C GLY A 112 -6.18 11.24 11.54
N GLU A 113 -6.21 9.99 11.99
CA GLU A 113 -5.94 9.61 13.38
C GLU A 113 -4.44 9.42 13.63
N PRO A 114 -3.95 9.52 14.88
CA PRO A 114 -2.55 9.18 15.19
C PRO A 114 -2.23 7.74 14.75
N VAL A 115 -1.27 7.61 13.83
CA VAL A 115 -0.81 6.33 13.28
C VAL A 115 0.70 6.41 13.03
N VAL A 116 1.41 5.29 13.21
CA VAL A 116 2.79 5.15 12.76
C VAL A 116 2.82 4.19 11.57
N CYS A 117 3.28 4.68 10.43
CA CYS A 117 3.52 3.86 9.24
C CYS A 117 5.03 3.64 9.07
N PHE A 118 5.49 2.40 9.21
CA PHE A 118 6.87 2.02 8.93
C PHE A 118 7.04 1.69 7.45
N THR A 119 8.00 2.31 6.79
CA THR A 119 8.27 2.11 5.35
C THR A 119 9.74 2.39 5.01
N SER A 120 10.11 2.17 3.76
CA SER A 120 11.44 2.50 3.23
C SER A 120 11.32 3.27 1.91
N TRP A 121 12.40 3.97 1.52
CA TRP A 121 12.47 4.63 0.22
C TRP A 121 12.18 3.66 -0.93
N THR A 122 12.73 2.45 -0.87
CA THR A 122 12.50 1.40 -1.88
C THR A 122 11.05 0.94 -1.92
N ALA A 123 10.36 0.82 -0.77
CA ALA A 123 8.96 0.43 -0.76
C ALA A 123 8.06 1.48 -1.44
N MET A 124 8.40 2.76 -1.28
CA MET A 124 7.66 3.90 -1.82
C MET A 124 7.85 4.12 -3.33
N THR A 125 8.80 3.45 -3.99
CA THR A 125 8.97 3.57 -5.44
C THR A 125 7.80 2.97 -6.20
N ARG A 126 7.14 1.94 -5.66
CA ARG A 126 5.90 1.40 -6.24
C ARG A 126 4.74 2.35 -5.95
N PRO A 127 4.06 2.87 -6.98
CA PRO A 127 2.84 3.66 -6.82
C PRO A 127 1.81 2.91 -5.98
N THR A 128 0.98 3.69 -5.32
CA THR A 128 -0.16 3.23 -4.52
C THR A 128 -1.43 3.23 -5.36
N LEU A 129 -2.51 2.72 -4.80
CA LEU A 129 -3.84 3.09 -5.26
C LEU A 129 -4.16 4.52 -4.80
N ALA A 130 -4.71 5.37 -5.68
CA ALA A 130 -5.11 6.72 -5.30
C ALA A 130 -6.12 6.73 -4.13
N GLN A 131 -6.01 7.68 -3.20
CA GLN A 131 -6.94 7.78 -2.06
C GLN A 131 -8.40 7.99 -2.51
N GLN A 132 -8.60 8.78 -3.57
CA GLN A 132 -9.93 8.97 -4.15
C GLN A 132 -10.50 7.67 -4.72
N SER A 133 -9.65 6.82 -5.29
CA SER A 133 -10.03 5.51 -5.82
C SER A 133 -10.52 4.59 -4.71
N LEU A 134 -9.78 4.50 -3.59
CA LEU A 134 -10.20 3.76 -2.39
C LEU A 134 -11.58 4.19 -1.88
N ARG A 135 -11.86 5.50 -1.87
CA ARG A 135 -13.14 6.06 -1.40
C ARG A 135 -14.28 5.88 -2.41
N ARG A 136 -14.00 6.07 -3.70
CA ARG A 136 -15.00 6.04 -4.79
C ARG A 136 -15.48 4.61 -5.08
N TRP A 137 -14.56 3.65 -5.10
CA TRP A 137 -14.86 2.29 -5.56
C TRP A 137 -15.21 1.34 -4.42
N GLY A 138 -14.82 1.65 -3.19
CA GLY A 138 -15.34 0.95 -2.02
C GLY A 138 -16.85 1.13 -1.89
N PHE A 139 -17.54 0.11 -1.41
CA PHE A 139 -18.98 0.14 -1.18
C PHE A 139 -19.34 -0.55 0.13
N THR A 140 -20.53 -0.30 0.65
CA THR A 140 -21.01 -0.88 1.91
C THR A 140 -22.17 -1.82 1.63
N LEU A 141 -22.13 -3.01 2.23
CA LEU A 141 -23.24 -3.95 2.27
C LEU A 141 -23.98 -3.80 3.59
N GLU A 142 -25.30 -3.65 3.53
CA GLU A 142 -26.19 -3.51 4.67
C GLU A 142 -27.44 -4.39 4.46
N PRO A 143 -27.76 -5.31 5.39
CA PRO A 143 -29.00 -6.07 5.31
C PRO A 143 -30.24 -5.18 5.19
N GLY A 144 -31.23 -5.63 4.42
CA GLY A 144 -32.46 -4.90 4.09
C GLY A 144 -32.33 -3.94 2.90
N GLN A 145 -31.14 -3.81 2.30
CA GLN A 145 -30.95 -3.08 1.04
C GLN A 145 -31.03 -4.00 -0.18
N THR A 146 -31.32 -3.41 -1.33
CA THR A 146 -31.42 -4.11 -2.62
C THR A 146 -30.12 -3.95 -3.42
N TYR A 147 -29.56 -5.08 -3.88
CA TYR A 147 -28.40 -5.14 -4.74
C TYR A 147 -28.60 -6.20 -5.82
N THR A 148 -28.28 -5.87 -7.07
CA THR A 148 -28.14 -6.88 -8.12
C THR A 148 -26.86 -7.68 -7.85
N VAL A 149 -26.96 -8.99 -7.64
CA VAL A 149 -25.78 -9.83 -7.37
C VAL A 149 -24.75 -9.76 -8.51
N ASP A 150 -25.21 -9.71 -9.76
CA ASP A 150 -24.33 -9.56 -10.92
C ASP A 150 -23.55 -8.23 -10.91
N ASP A 151 -24.15 -7.15 -10.38
CA ASP A 151 -23.47 -5.86 -10.25
C ASP A 151 -22.42 -5.90 -9.15
N LEU A 152 -22.70 -6.59 -8.03
CA LEU A 152 -21.73 -6.81 -6.96
C LEU A 152 -20.56 -7.66 -7.44
N VAL A 153 -20.81 -8.72 -8.22
CA VAL A 153 -19.76 -9.55 -8.83
C VAL A 153 -18.88 -8.70 -9.74
N ARG A 154 -19.47 -7.88 -10.63
CA ARG A 154 -18.68 -6.98 -11.49
C ARG A 154 -17.85 -6.00 -10.68
N ARG A 155 -18.42 -5.40 -9.63
CA ARG A 155 -17.69 -4.49 -8.73
C ARG A 155 -16.54 -5.19 -8.02
N LEU A 156 -16.74 -6.38 -7.46
CA LEU A 156 -15.69 -7.17 -6.81
C LEU A 156 -14.56 -7.47 -7.79
N THR A 157 -14.87 -7.87 -9.02
CA THR A 157 -13.86 -8.07 -10.07
C THR A 157 -13.10 -6.78 -10.38
N THR A 158 -13.78 -5.64 -10.57
CA THR A 158 -13.11 -4.34 -10.78
C THR A 158 -12.21 -3.92 -9.60
N LEU A 159 -12.57 -4.32 -8.39
CA LEU A 159 -11.81 -4.09 -7.16
C LEU A 159 -10.60 -5.04 -6.99
N GLY A 160 -10.35 -5.93 -7.95
CA GLY A 160 -9.25 -6.88 -7.93
C GLY A 160 -9.52 -8.15 -7.11
N TYR A 161 -10.78 -8.45 -6.78
CA TYR A 161 -11.10 -9.72 -6.13
C TYR A 161 -11.08 -10.86 -7.16
N ARG A 162 -10.49 -11.99 -6.76
CA ARG A 162 -10.48 -13.22 -7.55
C ARG A 162 -11.70 -14.07 -7.27
N ARG A 163 -12.30 -14.60 -8.34
CA ARG A 163 -13.45 -15.49 -8.24
C ARG A 163 -12.97 -16.91 -8.01
N GLU A 164 -13.32 -17.47 -6.86
CA GLU A 164 -12.98 -18.84 -6.48
C GLU A 164 -14.24 -19.70 -6.28
N ALA A 165 -14.04 -21.01 -6.28
CA ALA A 165 -15.12 -21.95 -5.94
C ALA A 165 -15.51 -21.86 -4.45
N LEU A 166 -14.54 -21.54 -3.60
CA LEU A 166 -14.68 -21.35 -2.17
C LEU A 166 -13.70 -20.27 -1.73
N VAL A 167 -14.14 -19.37 -0.85
CA VAL A 167 -13.28 -18.33 -0.29
C VAL A 167 -12.36 -18.93 0.77
N GLN A 168 -11.05 -18.82 0.57
CA GLN A 168 -10.00 -19.30 1.45
C GLN A 168 -9.03 -18.19 1.86
N GLY A 169 -8.73 -17.28 0.94
CA GLY A 169 -7.83 -16.15 1.11
C GLY A 169 -8.54 -14.81 1.07
N ARG A 170 -7.82 -13.77 1.48
CA ARG A 170 -8.27 -12.37 1.33
C ARG A 170 -8.21 -11.97 -0.14
N GLY A 171 -9.08 -11.05 -0.55
CA GLY A 171 -9.21 -10.68 -1.95
C GLY A 171 -9.89 -11.75 -2.81
N GLU A 172 -10.50 -12.76 -2.20
CA GLU A 172 -11.29 -13.77 -2.91
C GLU A 172 -12.78 -13.53 -2.72
N PHE A 173 -13.57 -13.97 -3.70
CA PHE A 173 -15.02 -14.07 -3.59
C PHE A 173 -15.54 -15.35 -4.27
N SER A 174 -16.69 -15.82 -3.82
CA SER A 174 -17.43 -16.92 -4.45
C SER A 174 -18.91 -16.59 -4.53
N GLN A 175 -19.59 -17.08 -5.56
CA GLN A 175 -21.03 -16.88 -5.76
C GLN A 175 -21.69 -18.24 -5.96
N ARG A 176 -22.68 -18.56 -5.13
CA ARG A 176 -23.42 -19.82 -5.14
C ARG A 176 -24.91 -19.55 -4.95
N GLY A 177 -25.66 -19.49 -6.03
CA GLY A 177 -27.08 -19.11 -6.00
C GLY A 177 -27.23 -17.70 -5.40
N GLY A 178 -28.08 -17.56 -4.37
CA GLY A 178 -28.25 -16.31 -3.63
C GLY A 178 -27.17 -16.03 -2.59
N ILE A 179 -26.06 -16.76 -2.56
CA ILE A 179 -24.97 -16.52 -1.60
C ILE A 179 -23.78 -15.89 -2.31
N LEU A 180 -23.29 -14.76 -1.78
CA LEU A 180 -22.05 -14.12 -2.17
C LEU A 180 -21.10 -14.10 -0.96
N ASP A 181 -20.06 -14.93 -1.01
CA ASP A 181 -18.98 -14.91 -0.02
C ASP A 181 -17.86 -14.01 -0.54
N CYS A 182 -17.26 -13.17 0.31
CA CYS A 182 -16.05 -12.42 -0.04
C CYS A 182 -15.16 -12.21 1.19
N PHE A 183 -13.85 -12.06 0.99
CA PHE A 183 -12.92 -11.82 2.09
C PHE A 183 -12.16 -10.50 1.91
N PRO A 184 -12.66 -9.41 2.50
CA PRO A 184 -11.99 -8.11 2.38
C PRO A 184 -10.61 -8.06 3.05
N PRO A 185 -9.66 -7.27 2.50
CA PRO A 185 -8.27 -7.22 2.97
C PRO A 185 -8.08 -6.62 4.38
N ASP A 186 -9.03 -5.83 4.86
CA ASP A 186 -9.00 -5.17 6.17
C ASP A 186 -9.71 -5.97 7.29
N ARG A 187 -10.43 -7.04 6.95
CA ARG A 187 -11.27 -7.77 7.91
C ARG A 187 -10.59 -8.99 8.49
N ARG A 188 -10.87 -9.39 9.74
CA ARG A 188 -10.28 -10.63 10.29
C ARG A 188 -10.94 -11.90 9.76
N ARG A 189 -12.19 -11.81 9.32
CA ARG A 189 -13.01 -12.95 8.87
C ARG A 189 -13.69 -12.59 7.54
N PRO A 190 -13.90 -13.58 6.65
CA PRO A 190 -14.68 -13.38 5.44
C PRO A 190 -16.15 -13.15 5.76
N LEU A 191 -16.86 -12.61 4.78
CA LEU A 191 -18.26 -12.22 4.82
C LEU A 191 -19.08 -13.15 3.95
N ARG A 192 -20.23 -13.59 4.47
CA ARG A 192 -21.28 -14.28 3.75
C ARG A 192 -22.48 -13.36 3.64
N SER A 193 -22.86 -13.04 2.41
CA SER A 193 -24.04 -12.25 2.07
C SER A 193 -25.10 -13.19 1.51
N GLU A 194 -26.25 -13.28 2.15
CA GLU A 194 -27.38 -14.14 1.72
C GLU A 194 -28.51 -13.28 1.15
N PHE A 195 -28.87 -13.55 -0.11
CA PHE A 195 -29.84 -12.79 -0.88
C PHE A 195 -31.12 -13.58 -1.13
N PHE A 196 -32.26 -12.88 -1.07
CA PHE A 196 -33.55 -13.34 -1.57
C PHE A 196 -34.00 -12.45 -2.73
N GLY A 197 -33.85 -12.97 -3.96
CA GLY A 197 -33.89 -12.11 -5.14
C GLY A 197 -32.74 -11.12 -5.12
N ASP A 198 -33.05 -9.83 -5.15
CA ASP A 198 -32.06 -8.74 -5.06
C ASP A 198 -31.96 -8.15 -3.63
N GLU A 199 -32.73 -8.62 -2.65
CA GLU A 199 -32.65 -8.12 -1.27
C GLU A 199 -31.58 -8.87 -0.48
N LEU A 200 -30.67 -8.13 0.18
CA LEU A 200 -29.71 -8.70 1.11
C LEU A 200 -30.41 -9.00 2.44
N GLU A 201 -30.77 -10.26 2.69
CA GLU A 201 -31.48 -10.66 3.91
C GLU A 201 -30.56 -10.72 5.13
N SER A 202 -29.35 -11.27 4.96
CA SER A 202 -28.39 -11.36 6.06
C SER A 202 -26.95 -11.21 5.60
N LEU A 203 -26.14 -10.62 6.50
CA LEU A 203 -24.71 -10.44 6.33
C LEU A 203 -24.01 -10.98 7.58
N ARG A 204 -23.08 -11.93 7.39
CA ARG A 204 -22.45 -12.67 8.49
C ARG A 204 -20.97 -12.82 8.29
N GLU A 205 -20.22 -12.93 9.38
CA GLU A 205 -18.86 -13.46 9.33
C GLU A 205 -18.88 -14.99 9.33
N PHE A 206 -17.91 -15.64 8.68
CA PHE A 206 -17.75 -17.10 8.72
C PHE A 206 -16.28 -17.51 8.90
N GLU A 207 -16.03 -18.74 9.36
CA GLU A 207 -14.67 -19.29 9.46
C GLU A 207 -14.26 -19.95 8.14
N VAL A 208 -13.07 -19.64 7.63
CA VAL A 208 -12.55 -20.22 6.38
C VAL A 208 -12.45 -21.75 6.45
N GLU A 209 -11.97 -22.30 7.56
CA GLU A 209 -11.71 -23.74 7.69
C GLU A 209 -12.99 -24.58 7.71
N SER A 210 -13.99 -24.16 8.50
CA SER A 210 -15.24 -24.91 8.65
C SER A 210 -16.32 -24.48 7.65
N GLN A 211 -16.15 -23.32 7.01
CA GLN A 211 -17.17 -22.63 6.20
C GLN A 211 -18.48 -22.32 6.96
N GLY A 212 -18.43 -22.42 8.29
CA GLY A 212 -19.55 -22.17 9.19
C GLY A 212 -19.64 -20.71 9.60
N SER A 213 -20.87 -20.21 9.69
CA SER A 213 -21.15 -18.85 10.17
C SER A 213 -20.74 -18.67 11.63
N VAL A 214 -20.26 -17.47 11.94
CA VAL A 214 -19.78 -17.06 13.26
C VAL A 214 -20.83 -16.18 13.93
N GLY A 215 -21.26 -15.14 13.23
CA GLY A 215 -22.19 -14.15 13.77
C GLY A 215 -22.63 -13.14 12.72
N ASP A 216 -23.82 -12.60 12.92
CA ASP A 216 -24.41 -11.58 12.05
C ASP A 216 -23.76 -10.22 12.31
N ILE A 217 -23.65 -9.41 11.27
CA ILE A 217 -23.13 -8.04 11.33
C ILE A 217 -24.10 -7.07 10.65
N ALA A 218 -24.17 -5.85 11.17
CA ALA A 218 -25.11 -4.83 10.69
C ALA A 218 -24.70 -4.22 9.34
N SER A 219 -23.40 -4.14 9.07
CA SER A 219 -22.87 -3.66 7.80
C SER A 219 -21.41 -4.06 7.61
N ALA A 220 -20.95 -4.04 6.37
CA ALA A 220 -19.53 -4.16 6.07
C ALA A 220 -19.13 -3.30 4.87
N ARG A 221 -18.04 -2.56 5.04
CA ARG A 221 -17.35 -1.89 3.92
C ARG A 221 -16.49 -2.90 3.18
N ILE A 222 -16.59 -2.88 1.85
CA ILE A 222 -15.77 -3.64 0.92
C ILE A 222 -14.77 -2.68 0.30
N LEU A 223 -13.48 -2.91 0.57
CA LEU A 223 -12.36 -2.15 0.01
C LEU A 223 -11.75 -2.86 -1.20
N PRO A 224 -11.05 -2.14 -2.10
CA PRO A 224 -10.22 -2.77 -3.13
C PRO A 224 -9.28 -3.82 -2.55
N ALA A 225 -9.10 -4.93 -3.25
CA ALA A 225 -8.20 -6.02 -2.89
C ALA A 225 -6.84 -5.95 -3.63
N ALA A 226 -6.73 -5.09 -4.63
CA ALA A 226 -5.52 -4.84 -5.39
C ALA A 226 -5.18 -3.35 -5.45
N GLU A 227 -3.89 -3.03 -5.64
CA GLU A 227 -3.43 -1.64 -5.89
C GLU A 227 -3.65 -1.20 -7.35
N ILE A 228 -4.03 -2.14 -8.22
CA ILE A 228 -4.34 -1.91 -9.63
C ILE A 228 -5.82 -2.15 -9.85
N MET A 229 -6.51 -1.15 -10.39
CA MET A 229 -7.93 -1.27 -10.71
C MET A 229 -8.16 -1.25 -12.21
N LEU A 230 -8.78 -2.30 -12.73
CA LEU A 230 -9.23 -2.37 -14.11
C LEU A 230 -10.61 -1.72 -14.28
N THR A 231 -10.68 -0.43 -14.00
CA THR A 231 -11.90 0.36 -14.25
C THR A 231 -12.08 0.57 -15.75
N PRO A 232 -13.33 0.72 -16.26
CA PRO A 232 -13.55 1.05 -17.67
C PRO A 232 -12.78 2.27 -18.14
N GLU A 233 -12.65 3.29 -17.28
CA GLU A 233 -11.90 4.51 -17.57
C GLU A 233 -10.39 4.26 -17.65
N ALA A 234 -9.82 3.47 -16.73
CA ALA A 234 -8.40 3.12 -16.74
C ALA A 234 -8.03 2.29 -17.97
N VAL A 235 -8.84 1.28 -18.30
CA VAL A 235 -8.64 0.41 -19.47
C VAL A 235 -8.72 1.23 -20.77
N ALA A 236 -9.72 2.10 -20.90
CA ALA A 236 -9.85 2.98 -22.07
C ALA A 236 -8.67 3.97 -22.18
N GLY A 237 -8.22 4.53 -21.05
CA GLY A 237 -7.07 5.44 -21.00
C GLY A 237 -5.75 4.77 -21.39
N ALA A 238 -5.58 3.48 -21.07
CA ALA A 238 -4.39 2.72 -21.37
C ALA A 238 -4.26 2.34 -22.87
N ASP A 239 -5.37 2.21 -23.60
CA ASP A 239 -5.38 1.65 -24.96
C ASP A 239 -4.49 2.39 -25.97
N GLY A 240 -4.45 3.73 -25.92
CA GLY A 240 -3.56 4.55 -26.75
C GLY A 240 -2.08 4.26 -26.47
N PRO A 241 -1.59 4.53 -25.24
CA PRO A 241 -0.23 4.23 -24.82
C PRO A 241 0.21 2.76 -25.03
N LEU A 242 -0.69 1.78 -24.89
CA LEU A 242 -0.37 0.37 -25.14
C LEU A 242 -0.13 0.06 -26.62
N ARG A 243 -0.75 0.79 -27.56
CA ARG A 243 -0.46 0.65 -29.00
C ARG A 243 0.90 1.21 -29.40
N GLU A 244 1.47 2.09 -28.58
CA GLU A 244 2.76 2.73 -28.85
C GLU A 244 3.96 1.88 -28.41
N ILE A 245 3.72 0.74 -27.75
CA ILE A 245 4.79 -0.17 -27.33
C ILE A 245 5.53 -0.72 -28.55
N ASP A 246 6.86 -0.55 -28.57
CA ASP A 246 7.71 -0.98 -29.68
C ASP A 246 8.22 -2.41 -29.50
N PHE A 247 7.65 -3.31 -30.31
CA PHE A 247 8.02 -4.73 -30.37
C PHE A 247 9.03 -5.07 -31.46
N SER A 248 9.62 -4.08 -32.16
CA SER A 248 10.44 -4.31 -33.36
C SER A 248 11.71 -5.13 -33.11
N ARG A 249 12.22 -5.13 -31.88
CA ARG A 249 13.42 -5.88 -31.45
C ARG A 249 13.12 -6.94 -30.38
N THR A 250 11.85 -7.19 -30.11
CA THR A 250 11.41 -8.20 -29.14
C THR A 250 11.42 -9.57 -29.80
N LEU A 251 11.79 -10.61 -29.04
CA LEU A 251 11.69 -11.99 -29.49
C LEU A 251 10.24 -12.33 -29.87
N PRO A 252 9.99 -13.14 -30.92
CA PRO A 252 8.63 -13.43 -31.38
C PRO A 252 7.71 -13.97 -30.30
N GLU A 253 8.18 -14.92 -29.50
CA GLU A 253 7.42 -15.57 -28.42
C GLU A 253 7.06 -14.58 -27.30
N VAL A 254 8.01 -13.70 -26.95
CA VAL A 254 7.83 -12.65 -25.95
C VAL A 254 6.80 -11.63 -26.44
N ARG A 255 6.90 -11.19 -27.69
CA ARG A 255 5.95 -10.27 -28.32
C ARG A 255 4.53 -10.85 -28.31
N ASP A 256 4.37 -12.09 -28.76
CA ASP A 256 3.06 -12.72 -28.87
C ASP A 256 2.41 -12.88 -27.47
N GLN A 257 3.23 -13.15 -26.44
CA GLN A 257 2.75 -13.17 -25.07
C GLN A 257 2.36 -11.76 -24.57
N TRP A 258 3.15 -10.72 -24.83
CA TRP A 258 2.78 -9.34 -24.48
C TRP A 258 1.50 -8.87 -25.18
N LEU A 259 1.30 -9.22 -26.45
CA LEU A 259 0.06 -8.91 -27.17
C LEU A 259 -1.16 -9.61 -26.52
N THR A 260 -0.97 -10.83 -26.03
CA THR A 260 -1.99 -11.56 -25.27
C THR A 260 -2.31 -10.85 -23.95
N ASP A 261 -1.28 -10.41 -23.22
CA ASP A 261 -1.43 -9.70 -21.95
C ASP A 261 -2.12 -8.32 -22.16
N ILE A 262 -1.79 -7.59 -23.23
CA ILE A 262 -2.46 -6.35 -23.63
C ILE A 262 -3.96 -6.58 -23.91
N GLU A 263 -4.32 -7.68 -24.57
CA GLU A 263 -5.72 -7.99 -24.84
C GLU A 263 -6.49 -8.36 -23.56
N ARG A 264 -5.82 -8.98 -22.57
CA ARG A 264 -6.39 -9.17 -21.23
C ARG A 264 -6.64 -7.84 -20.53
N VAL A 265 -5.70 -6.89 -20.60
CA VAL A 265 -5.90 -5.53 -20.08
C VAL A 265 -7.11 -4.86 -20.77
N ARG A 266 -7.21 -4.93 -22.11
CA ARG A 266 -8.33 -4.36 -22.88
C ARG A 266 -9.69 -4.96 -22.54
N SER A 267 -9.72 -6.24 -22.19
CA SER A 267 -10.94 -6.91 -21.75
C SER A 267 -11.24 -6.75 -20.25
N GLY A 268 -10.38 -6.05 -19.51
CA GLY A 268 -10.55 -5.84 -18.06
C GLY A 268 -10.30 -7.11 -17.23
N ALA A 269 -9.48 -8.03 -17.72
CA ALA A 269 -9.14 -9.28 -17.04
C ALA A 269 -7.83 -9.15 -16.25
N TYR A 270 -7.85 -9.58 -14.98
CA TYR A 270 -6.65 -9.71 -14.15
C TYR A 270 -5.83 -10.95 -14.54
N PHE A 271 -4.51 -10.85 -14.42
CA PHE A 271 -3.55 -11.92 -14.68
C PHE A 271 -2.23 -11.63 -13.95
N ASP A 272 -1.40 -12.66 -13.75
CA ASP A 272 -0.09 -12.50 -13.12
C ASP A 272 0.83 -11.64 -13.99
N GLY A 273 1.40 -10.57 -13.39
CA GLY A 273 2.22 -9.59 -14.09
C GLY A 273 1.48 -8.37 -14.64
N ILE A 274 0.20 -8.24 -14.33
CA ILE A 274 -0.58 -7.03 -14.61
C ILE A 274 0.07 -5.76 -14.03
N GLU A 275 0.91 -5.90 -13.00
CA GLU A 275 1.69 -4.83 -12.38
C GLU A 275 2.63 -4.11 -13.35
N GLY A 276 3.12 -4.81 -14.38
CA GLY A 276 3.90 -4.20 -15.45
C GLY A 276 3.12 -3.14 -16.25
N PHE A 277 1.79 -3.12 -16.14
CA PHE A 277 0.91 -2.19 -16.84
C PHE A 277 0.47 -1.01 -15.97
N GLN A 278 0.93 -0.90 -14.72
CA GLN A 278 0.49 0.15 -13.78
C GLN A 278 0.61 1.57 -14.35
N ALA A 279 1.73 1.89 -15.00
CA ALA A 279 1.97 3.22 -15.59
C ALA A 279 1.01 3.58 -16.74
N TYR A 280 0.39 2.57 -17.35
CA TYR A 280 -0.55 2.73 -18.46
C TYR A 280 -1.97 2.87 -17.93
N LEU A 281 -2.30 2.12 -16.87
CA LEU A 281 -3.60 2.11 -16.21
C LEU A 281 -3.82 3.34 -15.31
N ASP A 282 -2.78 3.78 -14.60
CA ASP A 282 -2.80 5.01 -13.81
C ASP A 282 -1.53 5.85 -14.08
N PRO A 283 -1.58 6.73 -15.10
CA PRO A 283 -0.46 7.61 -15.41
C PRO A 283 -0.13 8.63 -14.31
N SER A 284 -1.02 8.85 -13.33
CA SER A 284 -0.77 9.80 -12.23
C SER A 284 0.24 9.27 -11.21
N GLN A 285 0.43 7.94 -11.15
CA GLN A 285 1.37 7.24 -10.26
C GLN A 285 1.38 7.81 -8.83
N PRO A 286 0.26 7.76 -8.11
CA PRO A 286 0.15 8.33 -6.77
C PRO A 286 1.08 7.61 -5.81
N THR A 287 1.70 8.36 -4.91
CA THR A 287 2.71 7.89 -3.97
C THR A 287 2.13 7.72 -2.57
N LEU A 288 2.89 7.11 -1.66
CA LEU A 288 2.52 7.05 -0.25
C LEU A 288 2.36 8.46 0.38
N PHE A 289 3.07 9.48 -0.12
CA PHE A 289 2.95 10.85 0.37
C PHE A 289 1.58 11.46 0.10
N ASP A 290 0.88 11.02 -0.95
CA ASP A 290 -0.46 11.52 -1.30
C ASP A 290 -1.55 11.09 -0.31
N HIS A 291 -1.24 10.17 0.60
CA HIS A 291 -2.14 9.70 1.66
C HIS A 291 -1.88 10.36 3.02
N LEU A 292 -0.81 11.15 3.14
CA LEU A 292 -0.47 11.83 4.39
C LEU A 292 -1.33 13.09 4.58
N PRO A 293 -1.91 13.33 5.77
CA PRO A 293 -2.53 14.62 6.07
C PRO A 293 -1.45 15.71 6.24
N GLN A 294 -1.78 16.97 5.94
CA GLN A 294 -0.83 18.09 5.85
C GLN A 294 0.05 18.34 7.08
N ASP A 295 -0.37 17.88 8.25
CA ASP A 295 0.36 18.05 9.51
C ASP A 295 1.23 16.86 9.88
N ALA A 296 1.24 15.78 9.09
CA ALA A 296 2.05 14.58 9.31
C ALA A 296 3.55 14.88 9.47
N LEU A 297 4.21 13.99 10.19
CA LEU A 297 5.64 14.06 10.49
C LEU A 297 6.36 12.91 9.79
N ILE A 298 7.54 13.19 9.24
CA ILE A 298 8.44 12.15 8.72
C ILE A 298 9.59 11.97 9.71
N LEU A 299 9.81 10.74 10.13
CA LEU A 299 10.93 10.34 10.97
C LEU A 299 11.87 9.45 10.15
N SER A 300 13.12 9.86 9.96
CA SER A 300 14.10 9.11 9.20
C SER A 300 15.21 8.61 10.12
N LEU A 301 15.55 7.32 10.04
CA LEU A 301 16.74 6.76 10.68
C LEU A 301 17.86 6.60 9.65
N ASP A 302 19.02 7.17 9.91
CA ASP A 302 20.17 7.14 9.00
C ASP A 302 19.77 7.57 7.57
N GLY A 303 18.94 8.63 7.47
CA GLY A 303 18.21 8.99 6.26
C GLY A 303 19.08 9.11 5.01
N ARG A 304 20.30 9.64 5.14
CA ARG A 304 21.28 9.72 4.05
C ARG A 304 21.69 8.34 3.55
N ARG A 305 22.06 7.43 4.46
CA ARG A 305 22.48 6.07 4.11
C ARG A 305 21.34 5.28 3.48
N SER A 306 20.15 5.32 4.06
CA SER A 306 18.96 4.65 3.52
C SER A 306 18.59 5.17 2.14
N LEU A 307 18.72 6.48 1.91
CA LEU A 307 18.49 7.09 0.60
C LEU A 307 19.53 6.62 -0.42
N THR A 308 20.83 6.66 -0.10
CA THR A 308 21.89 6.19 -1.01
C THR A 308 21.72 4.72 -1.38
N GLN A 309 21.34 3.86 -0.44
CA GLN A 309 21.04 2.45 -0.72
C GLN A 309 19.85 2.30 -1.69
N ALA A 310 18.82 3.13 -1.53
CA ALA A 310 17.67 3.11 -2.43
C ALA A 310 18.01 3.63 -3.83
N GLU A 311 18.83 4.68 -3.95
CA GLU A 311 19.36 5.20 -5.23
C GLU A 311 20.19 4.11 -5.95
N GLN A 312 21.05 3.40 -5.23
CA GLN A 312 21.81 2.28 -5.81
C GLN A 312 20.89 1.16 -6.30
N ARG A 313 19.87 0.79 -5.52
CA ARG A 313 18.91 -0.26 -5.89
C ARG A 313 18.09 0.12 -7.12
N GLU A 314 17.70 1.40 -7.24
CA GLU A 314 17.03 1.93 -8.43
C GLU A 314 17.93 1.82 -9.67
N GLN A 315 19.22 2.15 -9.55
CA GLN A 315 20.17 2.02 -10.66
C GLN A 315 20.36 0.56 -11.09
N GLU A 316 20.58 -0.36 -10.14
CA GLU A 316 20.70 -1.80 -10.41
C GLU A 316 19.48 -2.33 -11.18
N LEU A 317 18.28 -1.87 -10.81
CA LEU A 317 17.06 -2.25 -11.48
C LEU A 317 16.95 -1.68 -12.90
N GLN A 318 17.34 -0.43 -13.11
CA GLN A 318 17.37 0.18 -14.44
C GLN A 318 18.34 -0.55 -15.38
N GLU A 319 19.51 -0.94 -14.87
CA GLU A 319 20.50 -1.73 -15.60
C GLU A 319 19.95 -3.11 -15.96
N LEU A 320 19.26 -3.79 -15.03
CA LEU A 320 18.61 -5.07 -15.28
C LEU A 320 17.56 -4.97 -16.38
N VAL A 321 16.65 -3.99 -16.30
CA VAL A 321 15.62 -3.76 -17.33
C VAL A 321 16.25 -3.44 -18.69
N ALA A 322 17.33 -2.66 -18.72
CA ALA A 322 18.03 -2.35 -19.96
C ALA A 322 18.63 -3.61 -20.61
N VAL A 323 19.22 -4.51 -19.82
CA VAL A 323 19.75 -5.80 -20.31
C VAL A 323 18.65 -6.69 -20.88
N GLU A 324 17.50 -6.78 -20.23
CA GLU A 324 16.37 -7.59 -20.72
C GLU A 324 15.77 -7.01 -22.01
N ILE A 325 15.74 -5.68 -22.15
CA ILE A 325 15.38 -5.00 -23.40
C ILE A 325 16.40 -5.32 -24.50
N GLU A 326 17.71 -5.26 -24.22
CA GLU A 326 18.76 -5.59 -25.20
C GLU A 326 18.71 -7.05 -25.67
N ARG A 327 18.30 -7.97 -24.79
CA ARG A 327 18.09 -9.39 -25.10
C ARG A 327 16.82 -9.66 -25.90
N GLY A 328 15.93 -8.67 -26.04
CA GLY A 328 14.63 -8.84 -26.67
C GLY A 328 13.59 -9.55 -25.78
N GLU A 329 13.88 -9.70 -24.49
CA GLU A 329 12.99 -10.28 -23.47
C GLU A 329 11.98 -9.26 -22.93
N LEU A 330 12.22 -7.96 -23.18
CA LEU A 330 11.28 -6.88 -22.96
C LEU A 330 11.14 -5.97 -24.19
N PRO A 331 9.95 -5.44 -24.48
CA PRO A 331 9.75 -4.39 -25.48
C PRO A 331 10.55 -3.11 -25.20
N HIS A 332 10.86 -2.35 -26.26
CA HIS A 332 11.48 -1.03 -26.11
C HIS A 332 10.46 0.03 -25.68
N GLY A 333 10.93 1.02 -24.92
CA GLY A 333 10.11 2.18 -24.54
C GLY A 333 9.03 1.88 -23.50
N LEU A 334 9.14 0.78 -22.75
CA LEU A 334 8.24 0.47 -21.66
C LEU A 334 8.27 1.53 -20.57
N ARG A 335 7.13 1.70 -19.90
CA ARG A 335 6.99 2.54 -18.70
C ARG A 335 7.03 1.62 -17.47
N PRO A 336 8.10 1.63 -16.65
CA PRO A 336 8.24 0.73 -15.50
C PRO A 336 7.16 0.87 -14.43
N GLY A 337 6.44 2.00 -14.40
CA GLY A 337 5.46 2.28 -13.36
C GLY A 337 6.06 2.39 -11.97
N LEU A 338 7.34 2.79 -11.89
CA LEU A 338 8.01 3.13 -10.65
C LEU A 338 8.25 4.63 -10.56
N VAL A 339 8.03 5.17 -9.36
CA VAL A 339 8.34 6.54 -8.98
C VAL A 339 9.81 6.63 -8.61
N SER A 340 10.51 7.61 -9.18
CA SER A 340 11.95 7.71 -8.96
C SER A 340 12.30 8.11 -7.52
N ILE A 341 13.44 7.63 -7.02
CA ILE A 341 13.94 8.02 -5.70
C ILE A 341 14.17 9.54 -5.62
N ALA A 342 14.63 10.16 -6.71
CA ALA A 342 14.80 11.60 -6.80
C ALA A 342 13.46 12.36 -6.62
N SER A 343 12.39 11.89 -7.25
CA SER A 343 11.04 12.45 -7.11
C SER A 343 10.51 12.30 -5.68
N LEU A 344 10.69 11.11 -5.08
CA LEU A 344 10.28 10.87 -3.68
C LEU A 344 11.06 11.77 -2.71
N ARG A 345 12.36 11.93 -2.92
CA ARG A 345 13.20 12.83 -2.11
C ARG A 345 12.75 14.29 -2.21
N GLN A 346 12.41 14.73 -3.41
CA GLN A 346 11.85 16.08 -3.62
C GLN A 346 10.51 16.23 -2.90
N ALA A 347 9.60 15.25 -3.01
CA ALA A 347 8.31 15.27 -2.33
C ALA A 347 8.45 15.30 -0.81
N ALA A 348 9.40 14.53 -0.25
CA ALA A 348 9.72 14.54 1.18
C ALA A 348 10.13 15.94 1.70
N GLY A 349 10.66 16.81 0.84
CA GLY A 349 10.99 18.20 1.18
C GLY A 349 9.78 19.06 1.56
N GLY A 350 8.56 18.65 1.17
CA GLY A 350 7.31 19.33 1.53
C GLY A 350 6.79 19.02 2.95
N TRP A 351 7.50 18.19 3.71
CA TRP A 351 7.05 17.67 5.00
C TRP A 351 7.94 18.10 6.16
N ARG A 352 7.41 18.07 7.38
CA ARG A 352 8.21 18.23 8.60
C ARG A 352 9.02 16.96 8.81
N ARG A 353 10.36 17.08 8.76
CA ARG A 353 11.27 15.94 8.85
C ARG A 353 12.12 15.97 10.12
N LEU A 354 12.19 14.85 10.81
CA LEU A 354 13.15 14.60 11.88
C LEU A 354 14.15 13.56 11.37
N GLU A 355 15.38 14.00 11.09
CA GLU A 355 16.47 13.15 10.63
C GLU A 355 17.30 12.72 11.82
N VAL A 356 17.37 11.41 12.07
CA VAL A 356 18.10 10.85 13.21
C VAL A 356 19.29 10.05 12.70
N ALA A 357 20.50 10.54 12.97
CA ALA A 357 21.74 9.86 12.60
C ALA A 357 22.27 8.99 13.75
N ARG A 358 22.89 7.85 13.43
CA ARG A 358 23.77 7.16 14.39
C ARG A 358 24.91 8.10 14.78
N GLY A 359 25.27 8.08 16.06
CA GLY A 359 26.06 9.09 16.79
C GLY A 359 27.50 9.40 16.33
N ALA A 360 27.87 9.15 15.07
CA ALA A 360 29.16 9.50 14.49
C ALA A 360 29.07 10.30 13.17
N GLU A 361 27.89 10.49 12.56
CA GLU A 361 27.77 11.17 11.24
C GLU A 361 27.53 12.69 11.32
N LEU A 362 27.42 13.27 12.52
CA LEU A 362 27.43 14.72 12.70
C LEU A 362 28.87 15.18 12.94
N GLY A 363 29.67 15.22 11.88
CA GLY A 363 31.09 15.57 11.96
C GLY A 363 31.81 15.76 10.63
N SER A 364 31.39 16.73 9.81
CA SER A 364 32.19 17.89 9.37
C SER A 364 31.36 18.83 8.52
#